data_AF-A0A7W8ZA36-F1
#
_entry.id   AF-A0A7W8ZA36-F1
#
_cell.length_a   1.000
_cell.length_b   1.000
_cell.length_c   1.000
_cell.angle_alpha   90.00
_cell.angle_beta   90.00
_cell.angle_gamma   90.00
#
_symmetry.space_group_name_H-M   'P 1'
#
loop_
_entity.id
_entity.type
_entity.pdbx_description
1 polymer ?
#
loop_
_entity_poly.entity_id
_entity_poly.type
_entity_poly.pdbx_seq_one_letter_code
_entity_poly.pdbx_strand_id
1 'polypeptide(L)'
;MRTIAIPSAITPALELHLAQYTGPGDDALIFTGSRGGTFRWSNFRRATNWADATRKIGLPGLHFHDLRHTGNTLAAGSGVSLRDLMERMGNDSVRAAMIYQHSTAQADRKIADAMNGMIGEATVPAVEYTKRTSRRRPRSRA
;
A
#
# COMPACT_ATOMS: atom_id res chain seq x y z
N MET A 1 17.67 9.87 8.93
CA MET A 1 16.36 10.22 9.53
C MET A 1 15.37 10.34 8.38
N ARG A 2 14.13 9.86 8.53
CA ARG A 2 13.10 9.90 7.47
C ARG A 2 11.77 10.38 8.05
N THR A 3 11.00 11.08 7.24
CA THR A 3 9.66 11.57 7.60
C THR A 3 8.62 10.76 6.84
N ILE A 4 7.63 10.23 7.55
CA ILE A 4 6.57 9.40 6.94
C ILE A 4 5.22 9.99 7.31
N ALA A 5 4.39 10.23 6.31
CA ALA A 5 2.99 10.56 6.51
C ALA A 5 2.22 9.33 7.04
N ILE A 6 1.53 9.53 8.16
CA ILE A 6 0.65 8.55 8.77
C ILE A 6 -0.80 8.75 8.30
N PRO A 7 -1.59 7.67 8.15
CA PRO A 7 -3.01 7.79 7.84
C PRO A 7 -3.78 8.52 8.94
N SER A 8 -4.69 9.44 8.58
CA SER A 8 -5.54 10.14 9.55
C SER A 8 -6.38 9.20 10.42
N ALA A 9 -6.69 8.01 9.91
CA ALA A 9 -7.41 6.97 10.63
C ALA A 9 -6.73 6.53 11.94
N ILE A 10 -5.39 6.65 12.05
CA ILE A 10 -4.67 6.27 13.28
C ILE A 10 -4.38 7.45 14.21
N THR A 11 -4.58 8.69 13.76
CA THR A 11 -4.30 9.90 14.55
C THR A 11 -5.03 9.91 15.89
N PRO A 12 -6.35 9.60 15.99
CA PRO A 12 -7.04 9.61 17.27
C PRO A 12 -6.45 8.62 18.29
N ALA A 13 -6.00 7.45 17.83
CA ALA A 13 -5.37 6.45 18.68
C ALA A 13 -3.99 6.91 19.17
N LEU A 14 -3.23 7.63 18.33
CA LEU A 14 -1.94 8.21 18.70
C LEU A 14 -2.10 9.36 19.70
N GLU A 15 -3.05 10.26 19.48
CA GLU A 15 -3.35 11.36 20.40
C GLU A 15 -3.74 10.83 21.78
N LEU A 16 -4.63 9.85 21.84
CA LEU A 16 -5.01 9.17 23.08
C LEU A 16 -3.77 8.56 23.77
N HIS A 17 -2.92 7.88 23.00
CA HIS A 17 -1.73 7.22 23.54
C HIS A 17 -0.73 8.23 24.11
N LEU A 18 -0.47 9.31 23.37
CA LEU A 18 0.43 10.38 23.81
C LEU A 18 -0.07 11.02 25.11
N ALA A 19 -1.38 11.32 25.19
CA ALA A 19 -1.97 11.93 26.38
C ALA A 19 -1.94 11.01 27.63
N GLN A 20 -2.08 9.70 27.45
CA GLN A 20 -2.21 8.75 28.57
C GLN A 20 -0.89 8.11 29.00
N TYR A 21 0.04 7.89 28.07
CA TYR A 21 1.21 7.02 28.30
C TYR A 21 2.56 7.69 28.03
N THR A 22 2.58 8.96 27.60
CA THR A 22 3.83 9.68 27.32
C THR A 22 4.09 10.73 28.40
N GLY A 23 5.34 10.83 28.85
CA GLY A 23 5.77 11.85 29.81
C GLY A 23 5.82 13.26 29.18
N PRO A 24 5.97 14.30 30.00
CA PRO A 24 6.17 15.66 29.51
C PRO A 24 7.57 15.82 28.87
N GLY A 25 7.67 16.64 27.83
CA GLY A 25 8.92 17.03 27.19
C GLY A 25 9.18 16.34 25.84
N ASP A 26 9.95 17.01 24.98
CA ASP A 26 10.17 16.60 23.59
C ASP A 26 10.98 15.29 23.47
N ASP A 27 11.77 14.96 24.50
CA ASP A 27 12.58 13.74 24.57
C ASP A 27 11.83 12.57 25.25
N ALA A 28 10.54 12.74 25.56
CA ALA A 28 9.75 11.69 26.20
C ALA A 28 9.59 10.48 25.27
N LEU A 29 9.79 9.28 25.82
CA LEU A 29 9.58 8.04 25.09
C LEU A 29 8.08 7.84 24.83
N ILE A 30 7.71 7.74 23.55
CA ILE A 30 6.32 7.47 23.15
C ILE A 30 5.88 6.06 23.59
N PHE A 31 6.76 5.06 23.49
CA PHE A 31 6.46 3.68 23.88
C PHE A 31 7.44 3.21 24.96
N THR A 32 6.92 2.99 26.16
CA THR A 32 7.71 2.53 27.32
C THR A 32 7.34 1.11 27.72
N GLY A 33 8.29 0.39 28.31
CA GLY A 33 8.00 -0.85 29.03
C GLY A 33 7.22 -0.58 30.33
N SER A 34 6.75 -1.63 30.99
CA SER A 34 6.00 -1.55 32.27
C SER A 34 6.75 -0.85 33.42
N ARG A 35 8.06 -0.59 33.27
CA ARG A 35 8.88 0.13 34.24
C ARG A 35 9.33 1.52 33.73
N GLY A 36 8.68 2.08 32.71
CA GLY A 36 8.99 3.40 32.15
C GLY A 36 10.25 3.50 31.28
N GLY A 37 11.08 2.46 31.22
CA GLY A 37 12.27 2.42 30.37
C GLY A 37 11.98 2.10 28.90
N THR A 38 13.04 2.09 28.09
CA THR A 38 12.97 1.76 26.66
C THR A 38 12.32 0.40 26.41
N PHE A 39 11.40 0.38 25.45
CA PHE A 39 10.72 -0.83 25.07
C PHE A 39 11.65 -1.75 24.28
N ARG A 40 12.00 -2.91 24.85
CA ARG A 40 12.84 -3.91 24.15
C ARG A 40 11.98 -4.79 23.26
N TRP A 41 12.26 -4.77 21.96
CA TRP A 41 11.56 -5.57 20.94
C TRP A 41 11.53 -7.07 21.22
N SER A 42 12.60 -7.63 21.78
CA SER A 42 12.65 -9.05 22.17
C SER A 42 11.56 -9.45 23.18
N ASN A 43 11.05 -8.48 23.95
CA ASN A 43 9.97 -8.69 24.91
C ASN A 43 8.59 -8.31 24.38
N PHE A 44 8.48 -7.77 23.15
CA PHE A 44 7.22 -7.23 22.61
C PHE A 44 6.07 -8.23 22.76
N ARG A 45 6.30 -9.44 22.25
CA ARG A 45 5.26 -10.48 22.15
C ARG A 45 4.69 -10.87 23.51
N ARG A 46 5.53 -10.89 24.55
CA ARG A 46 5.12 -11.14 25.94
C ARG A 46 4.46 -9.91 26.55
N ALA A 47 5.03 -8.74 26.34
CA ALA A 47 4.54 -7.49 26.93
C ALA A 47 3.14 -7.09 26.41
N THR A 48 2.83 -7.37 25.14
CA THR A 48 1.53 -7.05 24.54
C THR A 48 0.53 -8.21 24.59
N ASN A 49 0.95 -9.35 25.14
CA ASN A 49 0.20 -10.60 25.07
C ASN A 49 -0.29 -10.91 23.64
N TRP A 50 0.60 -10.77 22.67
CA TRP A 50 0.28 -10.74 21.24
C TRP A 50 -0.50 -11.98 20.77
N ALA A 51 -0.13 -13.17 21.24
CA ALA A 51 -0.79 -14.42 20.85
C ALA A 51 -2.28 -14.44 21.27
N ASP A 52 -2.61 -13.80 22.39
CA ASP A 52 -3.99 -13.70 22.86
C ASP A 52 -4.74 -12.62 22.08
N ALA A 53 -4.09 -11.50 21.78
CA ALA A 53 -4.67 -10.45 20.95
C ALA A 53 -5.03 -10.97 19.55
N THR A 54 -4.13 -11.72 18.90
CA THR A 54 -4.37 -12.29 17.57
C THR A 54 -5.44 -13.38 17.59
N ARG A 55 -5.51 -14.19 18.65
CA ARG A 55 -6.59 -15.16 18.84
C ARG A 55 -7.96 -14.47 19.00
N LYS A 56 -8.04 -13.38 19.75
CA LYS A 56 -9.30 -12.62 19.96
C LYS A 56 -9.87 -12.04 18.67
N ILE A 57 -9.02 -11.67 17.72
CA ILE A 57 -9.43 -11.16 16.40
C ILE A 57 -9.54 -12.27 15.34
N GLY A 58 -9.42 -13.54 15.73
CA GLY A 58 -9.57 -14.68 14.81
C GLY A 58 -8.39 -14.93 13.87
N LEU A 59 -7.21 -14.37 14.15
CA LEU A 59 -5.99 -14.50 13.34
C LEU A 59 -4.85 -15.19 14.11
N PRO A 60 -5.06 -16.41 14.65
CA PRO A 60 -4.01 -17.10 15.40
C PRO A 60 -2.76 -17.31 14.54
N GLY A 61 -1.59 -17.09 15.13
CA GLY A 61 -0.31 -17.26 14.44
C GLY A 61 0.19 -16.04 13.65
N LEU A 62 -0.62 -14.97 13.53
CA LEU A 62 -0.17 -13.71 12.91
C LEU A 62 1.11 -13.20 13.59
N HIS A 63 2.19 -13.03 12.83
CA HIS A 63 3.42 -12.45 13.34
C HIS A 63 3.37 -10.92 13.26
N PHE A 64 4.02 -10.23 14.19
CA PHE A 64 4.04 -8.77 14.18
C PHE A 64 4.67 -8.20 12.89
N HIS A 65 5.67 -8.89 12.32
CA HIS A 65 6.29 -8.48 11.06
C HIS A 65 5.34 -8.58 9.87
N ASP A 66 4.31 -9.44 9.93
CA ASP A 66 3.32 -9.56 8.87
C ASP A 66 2.54 -8.25 8.69
N LEU A 67 2.37 -7.46 9.75
CA LEU A 67 1.76 -6.13 9.65
C LEU A 67 2.58 -5.18 8.76
N ARG A 68 3.92 -5.29 8.78
CA ARG A 68 4.78 -4.53 7.87
C ARG A 68 4.58 -4.98 6.44
N HIS A 69 4.49 -6.30 6.20
CA HIS A 69 4.18 -6.84 4.88
C HIS A 69 2.83 -6.33 4.37
N THR A 70 1.78 -6.38 5.19
CA THR A 70 0.46 -5.83 4.85
C THR A 70 0.53 -4.34 4.52
N GLY A 71 1.21 -3.54 5.34
CA GLY A 71 1.37 -2.11 5.09
C GLY A 71 2.09 -1.80 3.77
N ASN A 72 3.11 -2.59 3.42
CA ASN A 72 3.84 -2.44 2.17
C ASN A 72 3.00 -2.86 0.96
N THR A 73 2.23 -3.95 1.06
CA THR A 73 1.30 -4.37 0.00
C THR A 73 0.21 -3.31 -0.25
N LEU A 74 -0.36 -2.74 0.82
CA LEU A 74 -1.35 -1.66 0.71
C LEU A 74 -0.75 -0.41 0.07
N ALA A 75 0.47 -0.04 0.46
CA ALA A 75 1.17 1.09 -0.14
C ALA A 75 1.48 0.84 -1.63
N ALA A 76 1.95 -0.35 -2.01
CA ALA A 76 2.18 -0.68 -3.41
C ALA A 76 0.89 -0.64 -4.25
N GLY A 77 -0.24 -1.06 -3.68
CA GLY A 77 -1.55 -1.04 -4.32
C GLY A 77 -2.19 0.35 -4.49
N SER A 78 -1.61 1.41 -3.91
CA SER A 78 -2.11 2.78 -4.01
C SER A 78 -1.65 3.50 -5.28
N GLY A 79 -0.89 2.84 -6.16
CA GLY A 79 -0.43 3.41 -7.43
C GLY A 79 0.75 4.40 -7.32
N VAL A 80 1.43 4.42 -6.16
CA VAL A 80 2.64 5.24 -5.96
C VAL A 80 3.83 4.70 -6.75
N SER A 81 4.79 5.55 -7.08
CA SER A 81 5.97 5.12 -7.82
C SER A 81 6.84 4.16 -6.99
N LEU A 82 7.68 3.37 -7.67
CA LEU A 82 8.66 2.50 -6.99
C LEU A 82 9.55 3.30 -6.02
N ARG A 83 9.93 4.51 -6.41
CA ARG A 83 10.78 5.39 -5.61
C ARG A 83 10.08 5.83 -4.33
N ASP A 84 8.83 6.28 -4.43
CA ASP A 84 8.05 6.72 -3.27
C ASP A 84 7.77 5.55 -2.32
N LEU A 85 7.50 4.36 -2.88
CA LEU A 85 7.33 3.13 -2.12
C LEU A 85 8.62 2.77 -1.35
N MET A 86 9.77 2.82 -2.01
CA MET A 86 11.07 2.54 -1.38
C MET A 86 11.41 3.54 -0.26
N GLU A 87 11.14 4.82 -0.47
CA GLU A 87 11.36 5.87 0.55
C GLU A 87 10.50 5.64 1.80
N ARG A 88 9.22 5.28 1.60
CA ARG A 88 8.30 4.89 2.67
C ARG A 88 8.74 3.60 3.38
N MET A 89 9.19 2.60 2.63
CA MET A 89 9.59 1.30 3.17
C MET A 89 10.84 1.42 4.05
N GLY A 90 11.87 2.11 3.56
CA GLY A 90 13.16 2.36 4.22
C GLY A 90 13.97 1.10 4.49
N ASN A 91 15.28 1.15 4.17
CA ASN A 91 16.24 0.05 4.19
C ASN A 91 15.89 -1.18 3.32
N ASP A 92 14.81 -1.11 2.53
CA ASP A 92 14.43 -2.20 1.64
C ASP A 92 15.12 -2.04 0.29
N SER A 93 15.67 -3.14 -0.22
CA SER A 93 16.28 -3.17 -1.56
C SER A 93 15.23 -2.97 -2.65
N VAL A 94 15.65 -2.51 -3.83
CA VAL A 94 14.81 -2.46 -5.04
C VAL A 94 14.09 -3.78 -5.27
N ARG A 95 14.80 -4.90 -5.09
CA ARG A 95 14.25 -6.26 -5.21
C ARG A 95 13.11 -6.50 -4.22
N ALA A 96 13.24 -6.04 -2.98
CA ALA A 96 12.19 -6.19 -1.97
C ALA A 96 10.95 -5.36 -2.31
N ALA A 97 11.13 -4.12 -2.79
CA ALA A 97 10.01 -3.28 -3.22
C ALA A 97 9.25 -3.85 -4.43
N MET A 98 9.96 -4.47 -5.37
CA MET A 98 9.36 -5.12 -6.54
C MET A 98 8.43 -6.28 -6.18
N ILE A 99 8.70 -7.02 -5.10
CA ILE A 99 7.82 -8.10 -4.61
C ILE A 99 6.40 -7.56 -4.34
N TYR A 100 6.29 -6.37 -3.74
CA TYR A 100 4.99 -5.78 -3.41
C TYR A 100 4.28 -5.18 -4.62
N GLN A 101 5.01 -4.57 -5.57
CA GLN A 101 4.43 -4.06 -6.81
C GLN A 101 3.77 -5.16 -7.67
N HIS A 102 4.45 -6.30 -7.83
CA HIS A 102 3.95 -7.40 -8.68
C HIS A 102 2.72 -8.12 -8.07
N SER A 103 2.43 -7.90 -6.80
CA SER A 103 1.35 -8.58 -6.08
C SER A 103 -0.07 -8.13 -6.45
N THR A 104 -0.24 -7.17 -7.36
CA THR A 104 -1.55 -6.59 -7.66
C THR A 104 -1.98 -6.79 -9.12
N ALA A 105 -2.68 -7.89 -9.41
CA ALA A 105 -3.47 -8.02 -10.65
C ALA A 105 -4.53 -6.91 -10.80
N GLN A 106 -4.87 -6.23 -9.69
CA GLN A 106 -5.69 -5.01 -9.67
C GLN A 106 -5.01 -3.78 -10.29
N ALA A 107 -3.68 -3.73 -10.37
CA ALA A 107 -2.98 -2.59 -10.95
C ALA A 107 -3.28 -2.47 -12.45
N ASP A 108 -3.30 -3.58 -13.18
CA ASP A 108 -3.62 -3.59 -14.61
C ASP A 108 -5.05 -3.08 -14.87
N ARG A 109 -6.02 -3.52 -14.06
CA ARG A 109 -7.40 -3.03 -14.14
C ARG A 109 -7.50 -1.54 -13.81
N LYS A 110 -6.81 -1.06 -12.78
CA LYS A 110 -6.76 0.37 -12.42
C LYS A 110 -6.08 1.21 -13.51
N ILE A 111 -5.05 0.68 -14.16
CA ILE A 111 -4.39 1.33 -15.30
C ILE A 111 -5.38 1.42 -16.47
N ALA A 112 -6.07 0.33 -16.80
CA ALA A 112 -7.09 0.33 -17.85
C ALA A 112 -8.24 1.30 -17.55
N ASP A 113 -8.72 1.36 -16.30
CA ASP A 113 -9.77 2.28 -15.87
C ASP A 113 -9.30 3.75 -15.89
N ALA A 114 -8.05 4.03 -15.48
CA ALA A 114 -7.45 5.36 -15.57
C ALA A 114 -7.22 5.79 -17.03
N MET A 115 -6.76 4.87 -17.89
CA MET A 115 -6.66 5.11 -19.33
C MET A 115 -8.04 5.41 -19.93
N ASN A 116 -9.08 4.67 -19.54
CA ASN A 116 -10.46 4.95 -19.95
C ASN A 116 -10.94 6.32 -19.48
N GLY A 117 -10.58 6.74 -18.25
CA GLY A 117 -10.88 8.09 -17.76
C GLY A 117 -10.21 9.17 -18.61
N MET A 118 -8.92 9.03 -18.91
CA MET A 118 -8.16 9.97 -19.74
C MET A 118 -8.65 10.00 -21.20
N ILE A 119 -9.01 8.85 -21.76
CA ILE A 119 -9.58 8.74 -23.13
C ILE A 119 -11.01 9.31 -23.15
N GLY A 120 -11.79 9.11 -22.08
CA GLY A 120 -13.15 9.65 -21.96
C GLY A 120 -13.19 11.18 -21.83
N GLU A 121 -12.22 11.78 -21.15
CA GLU A 121 -12.03 13.23 -21.08
C GLU A 121 -11.49 13.81 -22.40
N ALA A 122 -10.64 13.05 -23.11
CA ALA A 122 -10.20 13.37 -24.46
C ALA A 122 -11.22 12.86 -25.49
N THR A 123 -12.40 13.48 -25.58
CA THR A 123 -13.35 13.21 -26.67
C THR A 123 -12.66 13.30 -28.03
N VAL A 124 -12.34 12.14 -28.60
CA VAL A 124 -12.00 12.03 -30.02
C VAL A 124 -13.34 12.13 -30.76
N PRO A 125 -13.54 13.11 -31.66
CA PRO A 125 -14.74 13.12 -32.48
C PRO A 125 -14.84 11.78 -33.20
N ALA A 126 -16.04 11.18 -33.16
CA ALA A 126 -16.29 9.87 -33.74
C ALA A 126 -15.79 9.86 -35.19
N VAL A 127 -14.67 9.16 -35.44
CA VAL A 127 -14.20 8.92 -36.80
C VAL A 127 -15.10 7.86 -37.38
N GLU A 128 -16.02 8.29 -38.24
CA GLU A 128 -16.92 7.42 -38.96
C GLU A 128 -16.09 6.48 -39.86
N TYR A 129 -15.90 5.24 -39.40
CA TYR A 129 -15.18 4.24 -40.17
C TYR A 129 -16.07 3.76 -41.31
N THR A 130 -15.99 4.47 -42.44
CA THR A 130 -16.64 4.03 -43.68
C THR A 130 -15.96 2.74 -44.15
N LYS A 131 -16.67 1.61 -43.99
CA LYS A 131 -16.25 0.32 -44.56
C LYS A 131 -16.17 0.49 -46.08
N ARG A 132 -14.95 0.67 -46.60
CA ARG A 132 -14.67 0.67 -48.03
C ARG A 132 -14.90 -0.75 -48.55
N THR A 133 -16.12 -1.04 -49.00
CA THR A 133 -16.48 -2.30 -49.62
C THR A 133 -15.57 -2.54 -50.83
N SER A 134 -14.69 -3.52 -50.73
CA SER A 134 -13.85 -3.96 -51.85
C SER A 134 -14.76 -4.58 -52.92
N ARG A 135 -15.01 -3.86 -54.02
CA ARG A 135 -15.58 -4.42 -55.24
C ARG A 135 -14.61 -5.48 -55.78
N ARG A 136 -14.94 -6.76 -55.63
CA ARG A 136 -14.29 -7.87 -56.33
C ARG A 136 -14.42 -7.63 -57.84
N ARG A 137 -13.29 -7.46 -58.54
CA ARG A 137 -13.24 -7.54 -60.00
C ARG A 137 -13.51 -8.99 -60.43
N PRO A 138 -14.32 -9.24 -61.47
CA PRO A 138 -14.56 -10.59 -61.95
C PRO A 138 -13.29 -11.13 -62.62
N ARG A 139 -12.98 -12.41 -62.35
CA ARG A 139 -11.93 -13.15 -63.06
C ARG A 139 -12.36 -13.36 -64.51
N SER A 140 -11.57 -12.86 -65.47
CA SER A 140 -11.72 -13.26 -66.86
C SER A 140 -11.22 -14.69 -67.03
N ARG A 141 -12.06 -15.55 -67.59
CA ARG A 141 -11.65 -16.85 -68.17
C ARG A 141 -11.04 -16.59 -69.55
N ALA A 142 -9.83 -17.09 -69.76
CA ALA A 142 -9.30 -17.54 -71.04
C ALA A 142 -8.28 -18.64 -70.74
#